data_AF-A0AAE1HDN4-F1
#
_entry.id   AF-A0AAE1HDN4-F1
#
_cell.length_a   1.000
_cell.length_b   1.000
_cell.length_c   1.000
_cell.angle_alpha   90.00
_cell.angle_beta   90.00
_cell.angle_gamma   90.00
#
_symmetry.space_group_name_H-M   'P 1'
#
loop_
_entity.id
_entity.type
_entity.pdbx_description
1 polymer ?
#
loop_
_entity_poly.entity_id
_entity_poly.type
_entity_poly.pdbx_seq_one_letter_code
_entity_poly.pdbx_strand_id
1 'polypeptide(L)'
;MCSGPSEIYILAREDAIRTWRELMGPTKVYQAVYSAPHTIRANYGLSDTRNATHGSDSMESALREIKVFFPCFNYEKWMTEDEPYFSSGKVRFDEENFVHHALKS
;
A
#
# COMPACT_ATOMS: atom_id res chain seq x y z
N MET A 1 7.15 -8.98 -13.08
CA MET A 1 7.22 -9.18 -11.62
C MET A 1 7.04 -10.66 -11.30
N CYS A 2 8.01 -11.51 -11.63
CA CYS A 2 7.96 -12.96 -11.34
C CYS A 2 9.33 -13.60 -11.05
N SER A 3 10.40 -12.79 -10.91
CA SER A 3 11.78 -13.28 -10.77
C SER A 3 12.20 -13.57 -9.33
N GLY A 4 11.27 -13.45 -8.38
CA GLY A 4 11.50 -13.62 -6.94
C GLY A 4 10.23 -13.36 -6.15
N PRO A 5 10.26 -13.58 -4.82
CA PRO A 5 9.14 -13.28 -3.94
C PRO A 5 8.80 -11.79 -3.96
N SER A 6 7.56 -11.46 -3.62
CA SER A 6 7.08 -10.08 -3.49
C SER A 6 6.12 -10.01 -2.32
N GLU A 7 6.29 -8.98 -1.50
CA GLU A 7 5.36 -8.67 -0.41
C GLU A 7 4.22 -7.82 -0.96
N ILE A 8 2.98 -8.19 -0.64
CA ILE A 8 1.77 -7.52 -1.13
C ILE A 8 0.93 -7.11 0.07
N TYR A 9 0.51 -5.85 0.09
CA TYR A 9 -0.23 -5.26 1.21
C TYR A 9 -1.49 -4.57 0.73
N ILE A 10 -2.54 -4.63 1.55
CA ILE A 10 -3.68 -3.70 1.50
C ILE A 10 -3.41 -2.64 2.56
N LEU A 11 -3.18 -1.40 2.13
CA LEU A 11 -2.93 -0.27 3.03
C LEU A 11 -4.19 0.58 3.17
N ALA A 12 -4.55 0.89 4.40
CA ALA A 12 -5.74 1.68 4.73
C ALA A 12 -5.38 2.92 5.53
N ARG A 13 -5.92 4.07 5.10
CA ARG A 13 -5.77 5.40 5.70
C ARG A 13 -6.67 6.38 4.92
N GLU A 14 -7.08 7.47 5.53
CA GLU A 14 -7.60 8.64 4.81
C GLU A 14 -6.58 9.15 3.80
N ASP A 15 -6.95 9.24 2.52
CA ASP A 15 -6.04 9.56 1.41
C ASP A 15 -4.90 8.53 1.18
N ALA A 16 -5.11 7.25 1.53
CA ALA A 16 -4.09 6.18 1.43
C ALA A 16 -3.31 6.15 0.10
N ILE A 17 -4.01 6.25 -1.04
CA ILE A 17 -3.38 6.22 -2.37
C ILE A 17 -2.41 7.39 -2.53
N ARG A 18 -2.84 8.60 -2.20
CA ARG A 18 -2.01 9.81 -2.32
C ARG A 18 -0.79 9.69 -1.41
N THR A 19 -1.01 9.37 -0.13
CA THR A 19 0.07 9.22 0.86
C THR A 19 1.08 8.14 0.44
N TRP A 20 0.62 6.97 -0.02
CA TRP A 20 1.52 5.91 -0.45
C TRP A 20 2.34 6.33 -1.67
N ARG A 21 1.72 7.01 -2.64
CA ARG A 21 2.43 7.51 -3.83
C ARG A 21 3.46 8.59 -3.50
N GLU A 22 3.15 9.48 -2.55
CA GLU A 22 4.11 10.46 -2.04
C GLU A 22 5.31 9.77 -1.37
N LEU A 23 5.06 8.75 -0.54
CA LEU A 23 6.12 7.99 0.12
C LEU A 23 6.98 7.18 -0.86
N MET A 24 6.39 6.63 -1.92
CA MET A 24 7.12 5.97 -3.00
C MET A 24 7.96 6.97 -3.80
N GLY A 25 7.39 8.13 -4.14
CA GLY A 25 7.99 9.14 -5.00
C GLY A 25 7.83 8.87 -6.51
N PRO A 26 8.46 9.71 -7.36
CA PRO A 26 8.36 9.63 -8.82
C PRO A 26 8.70 8.25 -9.39
N THR A 27 8.04 7.84 -10.47
CA THR A 27 8.24 6.52 -11.10
C THR A 27 9.67 6.34 -11.64
N LYS A 28 10.25 7.40 -12.21
CA LYS A 28 11.61 7.38 -12.74
C LYS A 28 12.60 7.60 -11.61
N VAL A 29 13.56 6.69 -11.45
CA VAL A 29 14.46 6.67 -10.29
C VAL A 29 15.33 7.93 -10.27
N TYR A 30 15.88 8.35 -11.42
CA TYR A 30 16.68 9.57 -11.48
C TYR A 30 15.90 10.81 -11.04
N GLN A 31 14.61 10.88 -11.38
CA GLN A 31 13.75 11.99 -11.00
C GLN A 31 13.50 11.94 -9.50
N ALA A 32 13.22 10.77 -8.94
CA ALA A 32 13.05 10.59 -7.50
C ALA A 32 14.30 11.02 -6.73
N VAL A 33 15.49 10.59 -7.15
CA VAL A 33 16.76 10.99 -6.52
C VAL A 33 16.96 12.51 -6.51
N TYR A 34 16.59 13.20 -7.59
CA TYR A 34 16.78 14.65 -7.70
C TYR A 34 15.71 15.47 -6.98
N SER A 35 14.43 15.12 -7.16
CA SER A 35 13.31 15.95 -6.67
C SER A 35 12.75 15.51 -5.32
N ALA A 36 12.97 14.26 -4.93
CA ALA A 36 12.39 13.68 -3.72
C ALA A 36 13.34 12.63 -3.08
N PRO A 37 14.56 13.03 -2.67
CA PRO A 37 15.62 12.09 -2.25
C PRO A 37 15.28 11.24 -1.02
N HIS A 38 14.25 11.60 -0.26
CA HIS A 38 13.81 10.87 0.93
C HIS A 38 12.81 9.74 0.62
N THR A 39 12.33 9.61 -0.62
CA THR A 39 11.30 8.62 -0.98
C THR A 39 11.89 7.23 -1.20
N ILE A 40 11.05 6.20 -1.17
CA ILE A 40 11.48 4.80 -1.30
C ILE A 40 12.19 4.57 -2.64
N ARG A 41 11.64 5.11 -3.75
CA ARG A 41 12.24 4.94 -5.09
C ARG A 41 13.59 5.62 -5.23
N ALA A 42 13.80 6.75 -4.54
CA ALA A 42 15.08 7.43 -4.54
C ALA A 42 16.15 6.63 -3.78
N ASN A 43 15.78 6.05 -2.64
CA ASN A 43 16.71 5.33 -1.78
C ASN A 43 17.02 3.90 -2.26
N TYR A 44 16.06 3.23 -2.89
CA TYR A 44 16.14 1.78 -3.17
C TYR A 44 15.90 1.41 -4.64
N GLY A 45 15.54 2.36 -5.49
CA GLY A 45 15.36 2.10 -6.92
C GLY A 45 16.69 1.87 -7.62
N LEU A 46 16.76 0.86 -8.48
CA LEU A 46 17.95 0.54 -9.29
C LEU A 46 17.83 1.06 -10.73
N SER A 47 16.62 1.06 -11.28
CA SER A 47 16.31 1.55 -12.63
C SER A 47 14.83 1.86 -12.77
N ASP A 48 14.43 2.47 -13.88
CA ASP A 48 13.02 2.80 -14.15
C ASP A 48 12.09 1.57 -14.18
N THR A 49 12.62 0.39 -14.47
CA THR A 49 11.87 -0.89 -14.46
C THR A 49 12.08 -1.70 -13.18
N ARG A 50 13.04 -1.30 -12.32
CA ARG A 50 13.35 -1.91 -11.03
C ARG A 50 13.38 -0.82 -9.96
N ASN A 51 12.25 -0.17 -9.76
CA ASN A 51 12.10 0.98 -8.89
C ASN A 51 11.58 0.62 -7.48
N ALA A 52 11.91 -0.57 -6.97
CA ALA A 52 11.61 -1.07 -5.62
C ALA A 52 10.13 -1.32 -5.26
N THR A 53 9.18 -0.43 -5.60
CA THR A 53 7.78 -0.54 -5.14
C THR A 53 6.73 -0.21 -6.18
N HIS A 54 5.57 -0.87 -6.01
CA HIS A 54 4.33 -0.62 -6.74
C HIS A 54 3.27 0.01 -5.81
N GLY A 55 2.32 0.71 -6.41
CA GLY A 55 1.13 1.18 -5.71
C GLY A 55 0.11 1.70 -6.71
N SER A 56 -1.16 1.46 -6.40
CA SER A 56 -2.30 1.88 -7.18
C SER A 56 -2.29 3.40 -7.43
N ASP A 57 -2.87 3.86 -8.54
CA ASP A 57 -2.93 5.27 -8.91
C ASP A 57 -4.29 5.91 -8.69
N SER A 58 -5.31 5.09 -8.45
CA SER A 58 -6.70 5.49 -8.34
C SER A 58 -7.48 4.46 -7.52
N MET A 59 -8.63 4.87 -7.00
CA MET A 59 -9.51 3.97 -6.25
C MET A 59 -9.94 2.76 -7.11
N GLU A 60 -10.25 3.04 -8.37
CA GLU A 60 -10.60 2.03 -9.37
C GLU A 60 -9.45 1.02 -9.57
N SER A 61 -8.20 1.48 -9.70
CA SER A 61 -7.06 0.56 -9.85
C SER A 61 -6.80 -0.24 -8.56
N ALA A 62 -6.94 0.39 -7.39
CA ALA A 62 -6.79 -0.27 -6.11
C ALA A 62 -7.79 -1.43 -5.95
N LEU A 63 -9.08 -1.20 -6.22
CA LEU A 63 -10.10 -2.25 -6.13
C LEU A 63 -9.85 -3.40 -7.10
N ARG A 64 -9.40 -3.10 -8.33
CA ARG A 64 -9.02 -4.15 -9.30
C ARG A 64 -7.82 -4.96 -8.83
N GLU A 65 -6.76 -4.29 -8.36
CA GLU A 65 -5.53 -4.93 -7.89
C GLU A 65 -5.79 -5.78 -6.63
N ILE A 66 -6.56 -5.26 -5.67
CA ILE A 66 -6.99 -6.00 -4.47
C ILE A 66 -7.73 -7.28 -4.86
N LYS A 67 -8.66 -7.22 -5.81
CA LYS A 67 -9.41 -8.40 -6.27
C LYS A 67 -8.52 -9.45 -6.93
N VAL A 68 -7.42 -9.04 -7.57
CA VAL A 68 -6.44 -9.96 -8.18
C VAL A 68 -5.61 -10.67 -7.11
N PHE A 69 -5.09 -9.95 -6.12
CA PHE A 69 -4.15 -10.50 -5.14
C PHE A 69 -4.84 -11.09 -3.89
N PHE A 70 -6.01 -10.57 -3.52
CA PHE A 70 -6.78 -10.98 -2.34
C PHE A 70 -8.24 -11.24 -2.72
N PRO A 71 -8.54 -12.32 -3.48
CA PRO A 71 -9.89 -12.58 -3.98
C PRO A 71 -10.93 -12.82 -2.87
N CYS A 72 -10.49 -13.17 -1.67
CA CYS A 72 -11.35 -13.35 -0.49
C CYS A 72 -11.59 -12.06 0.31
N PHE A 73 -10.88 -10.96 0.00
CA PHE A 73 -11.06 -9.69 0.68
C PHE A 73 -12.33 -8.98 0.19
N ASN A 74 -13.23 -8.67 1.12
CA ASN A 74 -14.45 -7.94 0.82
C ASN A 74 -14.30 -6.47 1.26
N TYR A 75 -14.06 -5.59 0.30
CA TYR A 75 -13.88 -4.16 0.53
C TYR A 75 -15.09 -3.50 1.19
N GLU A 76 -16.31 -3.78 0.71
CA GLU A 76 -17.53 -3.16 1.25
C GLU A 76 -17.77 -3.56 2.70
N LYS A 77 -17.56 -4.84 3.02
CA LYS A 77 -17.63 -5.35 4.39
C LYS A 77 -16.58 -4.70 5.29
N TRP A 78 -15.35 -4.58 4.80
CA TRP A 78 -14.27 -3.93 5.56
C TRP A 78 -14.60 -2.46 5.85
N MET A 79 -15.12 -1.74 4.85
CA MET A 79 -15.52 -0.33 5.00
C MET A 79 -16.63 -0.13 6.04
N THR A 80 -17.57 -1.07 6.16
CA THR A 80 -18.69 -0.93 7.10
C THR A 80 -18.36 -1.46 8.50
N GLU A 81 -17.62 -2.56 8.59
CA GLU A 81 -17.40 -3.27 9.86
C GLU A 81 -16.05 -2.97 10.53
N ASP A 82 -15.01 -2.64 9.77
CA ASP A 82 -13.64 -2.53 10.27
C ASP A 82 -13.09 -1.10 10.20
N GLU A 83 -13.33 -0.37 9.11
CA GLU A 83 -12.79 0.99 8.89
C GLU A 83 -12.98 1.95 10.08
N PRO A 84 -14.14 2.01 10.75
CA PRO A 84 -14.33 2.92 11.89
C PRO A 84 -13.36 2.68 13.06
N TYR A 85 -12.88 1.45 13.21
CA TYR A 85 -11.88 1.09 14.22
C TYR A 85 -10.47 1.49 13.78
N PHE A 86 -10.18 1.40 12.49
CA PHE A 86 -8.90 1.84 11.92
C PHE A 86 -8.75 3.37 12.02
N SER A 87 -9.79 4.12 11.66
CA SER A 87 -9.78 5.58 11.75
C SER A 87 -9.73 6.09 13.19
N SER A 88 -10.31 5.35 14.15
CA SER A 88 -10.24 5.69 15.59
C SER A 88 -8.99 5.16 16.31
N GLY A 89 -8.10 4.43 15.61
CA GLY A 89 -6.89 3.85 16.20
C GLY A 89 -7.14 2.64 17.12
N LYS A 90 -8.37 2.11 17.15
CA LYS A 90 -8.74 0.91 17.91
C LYS A 90 -8.36 -0.36 17.16
N VAL A 91 -7.08 -0.49 16.83
CA VAL A 91 -6.54 -1.62 16.08
C VAL A 91 -5.37 -2.24 16.83
N ARG A 92 -5.18 -3.54 16.64
CA ARG A 92 -4.00 -4.28 17.10
C ARG A 92 -3.27 -4.84 15.90
N PHE A 93 -1.96 -4.61 15.81
CA PHE A 93 -1.11 -5.24 14.81
C PHE A 93 -0.77 -6.66 15.26
N ASP A 94 -0.99 -7.62 14.36
CA ASP A 94 -0.49 -8.99 14.46
C ASP A 94 0.82 -9.08 13.68
N GLU A 95 1.94 -9.20 14.41
CA GLU A 95 3.29 -9.26 13.85
C GLU A 95 3.57 -10.58 13.11
N GLU A 96 2.86 -11.66 13.45
CA GLU A 96 3.07 -12.96 12.82
C GLU A 96 2.43 -12.99 11.42
N ASN A 97 1.21 -12.46 11.32
CA ASN A 97 0.45 -12.45 10.08
C ASN A 97 0.59 -11.15 9.27
N PHE A 98 1.23 -10.12 9.83
CA PHE A 98 1.32 -8.78 9.24
C PHE A 98 -0.06 -8.15 8.94
N VAL A 99 -1.04 -8.39 9.81
CA VAL A 99 -2.43 -7.90 9.67
C VAL A 99 -2.81 -7.02 10.85
N HIS A 100 -3.57 -5.96 10.58
CA HIS A 100 -4.21 -5.17 11.63
C HIS A 100 -5.62 -5.71 11.90
N HIS A 101 -5.93 -5.97 13.16
CA HIS A 101 -7.26 -6.39 13.61
C HIS A 101 -7.99 -5.26 14.30
N ALA A 102 -9.23 -5.01 13.91
CA ALA A 102 -10.13 -4.12 14.64
C ALA A 102 -10.44 -4.68 16.03
N LEU A 103 -10.28 -3.86 17.07
CA LEU A 103 -10.65 -4.19 18.45
C LEU A 103 -12.15 -3.93 18.65
N LYS A 104 -12.97 -4.84 18.12
CA LYS A 104 -14.42 -4.85 18.28
C LYS A 104 -14.76 -5.25 19.72
N SER A 105 -15.53 -4.41 20.41
CA SER A 105 -16.02 -4.66 21.78
C SER A 105 -17.09 -5.73 21.83
#